data_AF-A0A918X3P8-F1
#
_entry.id   AF-A0A918X3P8-F1
#
_cell.length_a   1.000
_cell.length_b   1.000
_cell.length_c   1.000
_cell.angle_alpha   90.00
_cell.angle_beta   90.00
_cell.angle_gamma   90.00
#
_symmetry.space_group_name_H-M   'P 1'
#
loop_
_entity.id
_entity.type
_entity.pdbx_description
1 polymer ?
#
loop_
_entity_poly.entity_id
_entity_poly.type
_entity_poly.pdbx_seq_one_letter_code
_entity_poly.pdbx_strand_id
1 'polypeptide(L)'
;MVVQNAVAQNTVVRNAAVPTASEQLWGARDVNRAVHETVTAVRAAQELGLKKHEFDLAVQLGRIRTVADLDGGRRRVAREEVDRLLELDLRATPLRERLRTAGTSEGATLLNIGRARFTGLARAGYLQPVRFYLNRYRAVVWLYLVEELADFAARHPELLRGHYPDTMRAALAAGEDRRPRNWRSRRLGQLLARTEDPWEQAAIFSSLLAPDRVARVVDAPHEADRLAALRAGLVAAEPRSPAAREAVRTLLVADDPDEIDWIVLNLAISLNEARSKDTGSAPQRPACEGPTARRPARHTGLRLLRGLERMPSWRPWRALPRRWSRGSRKPQAHEAH
;
A
#
# COMPACT_ATOMS: atom_id res chain seq x y z
N MET A 1 -35.13 74.34 47.45
CA MET A 1 -35.17 75.13 46.20
C MET A 1 -35.19 74.12 45.07
N VAL A 2 -36.35 73.78 44.49
CA VAL A 2 -36.99 74.45 43.33
C VAL A 2 -35.91 74.66 42.24
N VAL A 3 -35.96 73.99 41.09
CA VAL A 3 -36.71 74.42 39.90
C VAL A 3 -36.65 73.33 38.79
N GLN A 4 -37.84 72.93 38.32
CA GLN A 4 -38.34 72.68 36.95
C GLN A 4 -37.67 71.71 35.93
N ASN A 5 -38.50 70.72 35.52
CA ASN A 5 -39.04 70.44 34.16
C ASN A 5 -38.22 70.76 32.89
N ALA A 6 -38.07 69.74 32.02
CA ALA A 6 -38.57 69.69 30.61
C ALA A 6 -38.08 68.40 29.91
N VAL A 7 -38.96 67.44 29.59
CA VAL A 7 -39.57 67.15 28.27
C VAL A 7 -38.62 66.53 27.21
N ALA A 8 -38.93 65.25 26.91
CA ALA A 8 -38.84 64.50 25.64
C ALA A 8 -37.47 64.26 24.97
N GLN A 9 -37.12 62.99 24.75
CA GLN A 9 -37.37 62.28 23.48
C GLN A 9 -36.84 60.83 23.51
N ASN A 10 -37.77 59.89 23.34
CA ASN A 10 -37.68 58.64 22.57
C ASN A 10 -36.27 58.05 22.32
N THR A 11 -35.94 56.92 22.96
CA THR A 11 -34.94 55.99 22.41
C THR A 11 -35.39 54.56 22.60
N VAL A 12 -35.62 53.94 21.45
CA VAL A 12 -36.05 52.57 21.19
C VAL A 12 -35.24 51.55 21.98
N VAL A 13 -35.91 50.79 22.84
CA VAL A 13 -35.43 49.49 23.32
C VAL A 13 -35.45 48.52 22.14
N ARG A 14 -34.29 48.25 21.53
CA ARG A 14 -34.10 47.06 20.70
C ARG A 14 -33.35 46.03 21.52
N ASN A 15 -34.11 45.06 22.00
CA ASN A 15 -33.67 43.87 22.68
C ASN A 15 -32.53 43.18 21.91
N ALA A 16 -31.47 42.83 22.64
CA ALA A 16 -30.48 41.86 22.20
C ALA A 16 -31.18 40.53 21.90
N ALA A 17 -31.19 40.13 20.63
CA ALA A 17 -31.63 38.81 20.23
C ALA A 17 -30.53 37.81 20.60
N VAL A 18 -30.85 36.92 21.54
CA VAL A 18 -30.15 35.65 21.73
C VAL A 18 -30.28 34.87 20.41
N PRO A 19 -29.19 34.40 19.79
CA PRO A 19 -29.29 33.67 18.52
C PRO A 19 -30.09 32.38 18.75
N THR A 20 -31.13 32.20 17.93
CA THR A 20 -32.01 31.03 17.96
C THR A 20 -31.24 29.78 17.53
N ALA A 21 -31.64 28.63 18.07
CA ALA A 21 -31.08 27.30 17.75
C ALA A 21 -31.05 26.98 16.23
N SER A 22 -31.83 27.69 15.42
CA SER A 22 -31.75 27.65 13.96
C SER A 22 -30.44 28.25 13.43
N GLU A 23 -29.94 29.40 13.90
CA GLU A 23 -28.68 30.00 13.41
C GLU A 23 -27.44 29.17 13.78
N GLN A 24 -27.48 28.46 14.91
CA GLN A 24 -26.44 27.48 15.28
C GLN A 24 -26.44 26.26 14.33
N LEU A 25 -27.59 25.89 13.76
CA LEU A 25 -27.72 24.81 12.79
C LEU A 25 -27.30 25.20 11.35
N TRP A 26 -27.31 26.50 11.00
CA TRP A 26 -26.76 26.98 9.72
C TRP A 26 -25.24 27.20 9.81
N GLY A 27 -24.71 27.63 10.96
CA GLY A 27 -23.26 27.66 11.21
C GLY A 27 -22.63 26.26 11.27
N ALA A 28 -23.30 25.28 11.87
CA ALA A 28 -22.80 23.90 11.92
C ALA A 28 -22.86 23.17 10.57
N ARG A 29 -23.76 23.57 9.67
CA ARG A 29 -23.84 23.05 8.30
C ARG A 29 -22.76 23.64 7.40
N ASP A 30 -22.38 24.90 7.57
CA ASP A 30 -21.26 25.49 6.82
C ASP A 30 -19.88 25.04 7.34
N VAL A 31 -19.75 24.71 8.64
CA VAL A 31 -18.49 24.17 9.20
C VAL A 31 -18.25 22.72 8.77
N ASN A 32 -19.30 21.93 8.53
CA ASN A 32 -19.18 20.58 7.97
C ASN A 32 -19.18 20.56 6.42
N ARG A 33 -19.59 21.69 5.80
CA ARG A 33 -19.43 21.99 4.37
C ARG A 33 -18.11 22.69 4.05
N ALA A 34 -17.14 22.69 4.98
CA ALA A 34 -15.75 22.45 4.58
C ALA A 34 -15.62 20.98 4.11
N VAL A 35 -16.46 20.59 3.15
CA VAL A 35 -16.33 19.35 2.41
C VAL A 35 -15.00 19.48 1.70
N HIS A 36 -14.01 18.71 2.14
CA HIS A 36 -12.71 18.59 1.49
C HIS A 36 -12.88 18.67 -0.02
N GLU A 37 -12.53 19.82 -0.63
CA GLU A 37 -12.70 19.99 -2.07
C GLU A 37 -11.90 18.86 -2.73
N THR A 38 -12.56 18.00 -3.50
CA THR A 38 -11.86 16.89 -4.14
C THR A 38 -11.61 17.23 -5.60
N VAL A 39 -10.38 16.95 -6.05
CA VAL A 39 -10.00 17.06 -7.45
C VAL A 39 -9.94 15.70 -8.10
N THR A 40 -10.17 15.68 -9.41
CA THR A 40 -9.98 14.48 -10.21
C THR A 40 -8.49 14.11 -10.27
N ALA A 41 -8.18 12.82 -10.40
CA ALA A 41 -6.81 12.34 -10.53
C ALA A 41 -6.04 13.02 -11.68
N VAL A 42 -6.72 13.31 -12.80
CA VAL A 42 -6.12 14.00 -13.95
C VAL A 42 -5.72 15.41 -13.58
N ARG A 43 -6.60 16.15 -12.89
CA ARG A 43 -6.32 17.51 -12.45
C ARG A 43 -5.20 17.56 -11.41
N ALA A 44 -5.23 16.67 -10.43
CA ALA A 44 -4.17 16.53 -9.42
C ALA A 44 -2.81 16.23 -10.07
N ALA A 45 -2.75 15.32 -11.04
CA ALA A 45 -1.51 15.01 -11.76
C ALA A 45 -0.97 16.22 -12.53
N GLN A 46 -1.85 17.00 -13.17
CA GLN A 46 -1.46 18.23 -13.88
C GLN A 46 -0.89 19.29 -12.93
N GLU A 47 -1.56 19.54 -11.80
CA GLU A 47 -1.12 20.53 -10.82
C GLU A 47 0.21 20.14 -10.16
N LEU A 48 0.42 18.85 -9.90
CA LEU A 48 1.68 18.31 -9.37
C LEU A 48 2.78 18.15 -10.44
N GLY A 49 2.51 18.49 -11.71
CA GLY A 49 3.47 18.32 -12.81
C GLY A 49 3.88 16.86 -13.08
N LEU A 50 3.02 15.90 -12.73
CA LEU A 50 3.28 14.46 -12.86
C LEU A 50 2.66 13.88 -14.13
N LYS A 51 3.41 13.01 -14.80
CA LYS A 51 2.85 12.14 -15.85
C LYS A 51 1.91 11.12 -15.22
N LYS A 52 0.94 10.61 -16.01
CA LYS A 52 -0.03 9.60 -15.55
C LYS A 52 0.63 8.42 -14.82
N HIS A 53 1.70 7.85 -15.37
CA HIS A 53 2.38 6.70 -14.76
C HIS A 53 3.15 7.06 -13.48
N GLU A 54 3.65 8.30 -13.35
CA GLU A 54 4.30 8.81 -12.14
C GLU A 54 3.25 9.00 -11.04
N PHE A 55 2.09 9.57 -11.39
CA PHE A 55 0.95 9.71 -10.48
C PHE A 55 0.42 8.35 -10.00
N ASP A 56 0.20 7.40 -10.92
CA ASP A 56 -0.23 6.04 -10.57
C ASP A 56 0.77 5.36 -9.62
N LEU A 57 2.08 5.55 -9.86
CA LEU A 57 3.13 5.04 -8.98
C LEU A 57 3.11 5.74 -7.61
N ALA A 58 2.88 7.05 -7.57
CA ALA A 58 2.82 7.81 -6.32
C ALA A 58 1.65 7.37 -5.43
N VAL A 59 0.48 7.18 -6.03
CA VAL A 59 -0.69 6.60 -5.37
C VAL A 59 -0.37 5.17 -4.92
N GLN A 60 0.23 4.34 -5.79
CA GLN A 60 0.67 2.98 -5.48
C GLN A 60 1.61 2.93 -4.27
N LEU A 61 2.57 3.84 -4.17
CA LEU A 61 3.53 3.92 -3.08
C LEU A 61 2.96 4.57 -1.81
N GLY A 62 1.70 5.02 -1.83
CA GLY A 62 1.07 5.72 -0.69
C GLY A 62 1.60 7.13 -0.46
N ARG A 63 2.25 7.73 -1.47
CA ARG A 63 2.80 9.10 -1.39
C ARG A 63 1.76 10.16 -1.67
N ILE A 64 0.75 9.81 -2.45
CA ILE A 64 -0.46 10.60 -2.68
C ILE A 64 -1.62 9.84 -2.03
N ARG A 65 -2.29 10.49 -1.08
CA ARG A 65 -3.50 9.96 -0.47
C ARG A 65 -4.69 10.18 -1.41
N THR A 66 -5.45 9.12 -1.66
CA THR A 66 -6.65 9.17 -2.50
C THR A 66 -7.88 8.85 -1.68
N VAL A 67 -8.99 9.50 -1.99
CA VAL A 67 -10.31 9.23 -1.43
C VAL A 67 -11.12 8.43 -2.47
N ALA A 68 -11.84 7.41 -2.01
CA ALA A 68 -12.81 6.72 -2.86
C ALA A 68 -13.91 7.71 -3.26
N ASP A 69 -14.31 7.70 -4.52
CA ASP A 69 -15.47 8.48 -4.93
C ASP A 69 -16.73 7.83 -4.35
N LEU A 70 -17.70 8.64 -3.89
CA LEU A 70 -18.88 8.16 -3.17
C LEU A 70 -19.72 7.15 -4.00
N ASP A 71 -19.61 7.24 -5.34
CA ASP A 71 -20.33 6.39 -6.28
C ASP A 71 -19.48 5.21 -6.80
N GLY A 72 -18.41 4.81 -6.09
CA GLY A 72 -17.49 3.76 -6.56
C GLY A 72 -16.68 4.14 -7.81
N GLY A 73 -16.66 5.43 -8.14
CA GLY A 73 -16.04 6.03 -9.32
C GLY A 73 -14.50 6.12 -9.27
N ARG A 74 -13.94 6.82 -10.26
CA ARG A 74 -12.48 7.05 -10.39
C ARG A 74 -11.97 7.80 -9.15
N ARG A 75 -10.96 7.25 -8.48
CA ARG A 75 -10.34 7.81 -7.28
C ARG A 75 -10.04 9.31 -7.41
N ARG A 76 -10.35 10.04 -6.34
CA ARG A 76 -10.12 11.50 -6.22
C ARG A 76 -9.02 11.80 -5.22
N VAL A 77 -8.47 13.00 -5.29
CA VAL A 77 -7.46 13.51 -4.36
C VAL A 77 -8.08 14.70 -3.63
N ALA A 78 -7.92 14.76 -2.30
CA ALA A 78 -8.32 15.95 -1.55
C ALA A 78 -7.45 17.14 -1.97
N ARG A 79 -8.04 18.33 -2.13
CA ARG A 79 -7.33 19.56 -2.48
C ARG A 79 -6.19 19.83 -1.51
N GLU A 80 -6.45 19.67 -0.21
CA GLU A 80 -5.45 19.77 0.86
C GLU A 80 -4.25 18.84 0.68
N GLU A 81 -4.45 17.65 0.10
CA GLU A 81 -3.35 16.73 -0.19
C GLU A 81 -2.50 17.24 -1.35
N VAL A 82 -3.12 17.86 -2.36
CA VAL A 82 -2.39 18.51 -3.46
C VAL A 82 -1.59 19.70 -2.94
N ASP A 83 -2.20 20.57 -2.15
CA ASP A 83 -1.55 21.75 -1.57
C ASP A 83 -0.37 21.35 -0.67
N ARG A 84 -0.57 20.35 0.20
CA ARG A 84 0.51 19.77 1.03
C ARG A 84 1.69 19.29 0.19
N LEU A 85 1.43 18.65 -0.94
CA LEU A 85 2.47 18.11 -1.81
C LEU A 85 3.19 19.22 -2.59
N LEU A 86 2.48 20.24 -3.06
CA LEU A 86 3.08 21.42 -3.67
C LEU A 86 3.99 22.16 -2.68
N GLU A 87 3.54 22.36 -1.44
CA GLU A 87 4.38 22.95 -0.39
C GLU A 87 5.61 22.08 -0.07
N LEU A 88 5.45 20.76 -0.03
CA LEU A 88 6.56 19.85 0.23
C LEU A 88 7.59 19.88 -0.91
N ASP A 89 7.15 19.93 -2.16
CA ASP A 89 8.04 19.99 -3.33
C ASP A 89 8.84 21.30 -3.39
N LEU A 90 8.33 22.38 -2.80
CA LEU A 90 9.07 23.63 -2.63
C LEU A 90 10.14 23.57 -1.52
N ARG A 91 9.98 22.69 -0.54
CA ARG A 91 10.84 22.62 0.67
C ARG A 91 11.81 21.43 0.69
N ALA A 92 11.53 20.38 -0.08
CA ALA A 92 12.24 19.12 -0.03
C ALA A 92 12.54 18.58 -1.44
N THR A 93 13.15 17.39 -1.52
CA THR A 93 13.31 16.69 -2.79
C THR A 93 11.96 16.53 -3.48
N PRO A 94 11.79 17.04 -4.72
CA PRO A 94 10.53 16.98 -5.42
C PRO A 94 9.98 15.56 -5.49
N LEU A 95 8.66 15.43 -5.36
CA LEU A 95 7.95 14.16 -5.41
C LEU A 95 8.34 13.37 -6.66
N ARG A 96 8.49 14.04 -7.80
CA ARG A 96 8.91 13.42 -9.06
C ARG A 96 10.27 12.73 -8.97
N GLU A 97 11.26 13.32 -8.31
CA GLU A 97 12.59 12.71 -8.15
C GLU A 97 12.51 11.51 -7.20
N ARG A 98 11.71 11.62 -6.14
CA ARG A 98 11.45 10.47 -5.25
C ARG A 98 10.80 9.32 -6.01
N LEU A 99 9.96 9.59 -7.01
CA LEU A 99 9.28 8.60 -7.85
C LEU A 99 10.17 8.02 -8.95
N ARG A 100 11.40 8.52 -9.10
CA ARG A 100 12.29 8.07 -10.17
C ARG A 100 12.54 6.57 -10.04
N THR A 101 12.35 5.88 -11.16
CA THR A 101 12.61 4.44 -11.27
C THR A 101 13.72 4.18 -12.26
N ALA A 102 14.53 3.15 -11.98
CA ALA A 102 15.62 2.69 -12.82
C ALA A 102 15.43 1.23 -13.23
N GLY A 103 15.79 0.92 -14.48
CA GLY A 103 15.95 -0.47 -14.93
C GLY A 103 17.28 -1.07 -14.48
N THR A 104 17.55 -2.33 -14.84
CA THR A 104 18.78 -3.04 -14.42
C THR A 104 20.08 -2.32 -14.79
N SER A 105 20.18 -1.80 -16.01
CA SER A 105 21.41 -1.13 -16.48
C SER A 105 21.68 0.15 -15.70
N GLU A 106 20.66 1.00 -15.58
CA GLU A 106 20.75 2.27 -14.85
C GLU A 106 20.94 2.05 -13.35
N GLY A 107 20.23 1.10 -12.75
CA GLY A 107 20.38 0.74 -11.35
C GLY A 107 21.77 0.21 -11.02
N ALA A 108 22.38 -0.58 -11.91
CA ALA A 108 23.76 -1.03 -11.77
C ALA A 108 24.75 0.15 -11.78
N THR A 109 24.56 1.12 -12.69
CA THR A 109 25.36 2.35 -12.74
C THR A 109 25.19 3.18 -11.47
N LEU A 110 23.96 3.40 -11.00
CA LEU A 110 23.66 4.16 -9.78
C LEU A 110 24.33 3.56 -8.53
N LEU A 111 24.43 2.23 -8.47
CA LEU A 111 25.09 1.51 -7.39
C LEU A 111 26.60 1.33 -7.58
N ASN A 112 27.15 1.75 -8.73
CA ASN A 112 28.53 1.52 -9.14
C ASN A 112 28.94 0.03 -9.07
N ILE A 113 28.11 -0.85 -9.64
CA ILE A 113 28.34 -2.30 -9.72
C ILE A 113 28.10 -2.83 -11.14
N GLY A 114 28.59 -4.05 -11.42
CA GLY A 114 28.29 -4.73 -12.68
C GLY A 114 26.82 -5.16 -12.79
N ARG A 115 26.28 -5.21 -14.02
CA ARG A 115 24.89 -5.65 -14.30
C ARG A 115 24.57 -7.05 -13.77
N ALA A 116 25.53 -7.97 -13.87
CA ALA A 116 25.39 -9.33 -13.32
C ALA A 116 25.22 -9.28 -11.80
N ARG A 117 25.93 -8.37 -11.13
CA ARG A 117 25.82 -8.20 -9.69
C ARG A 117 24.46 -7.65 -9.27
N PHE A 118 24.02 -6.59 -9.94
CA PHE A 118 22.69 -6.01 -9.74
C PHE A 118 21.59 -7.07 -9.93
N THR A 119 21.69 -7.85 -11.00
CA THR A 119 20.72 -8.91 -11.30
C THR A 119 20.72 -9.99 -10.22
N GLY A 120 21.90 -10.39 -9.73
CA GLY A 120 22.01 -11.33 -8.62
C GLY A 120 21.35 -10.82 -7.35
N LEU A 121 21.62 -9.57 -6.95
CA LEU A 121 20.99 -8.94 -5.78
C LEU A 121 19.47 -8.87 -5.91
N ALA A 122 18.96 -8.51 -7.08
CA ALA A 122 17.52 -8.45 -7.33
C ALA A 122 16.87 -9.84 -7.31
N ARG A 123 17.46 -10.85 -7.97
CA ARG A 123 16.97 -12.23 -7.97
C ARG A 123 17.00 -12.86 -6.58
N ALA A 124 18.02 -12.57 -5.78
CA ALA A 124 18.09 -13.00 -4.39
C ALA A 124 17.16 -12.19 -3.44
N GLY A 125 16.41 -11.22 -3.97
CA GLY A 125 15.38 -10.50 -3.23
C GLY A 125 15.86 -9.31 -2.40
N TYR A 126 17.14 -8.91 -2.50
CA TYR A 126 17.66 -7.74 -1.80
C TYR A 126 17.17 -6.42 -2.40
N LEU A 127 16.89 -6.41 -3.70
CA LEU A 127 16.31 -5.27 -4.41
C LEU A 127 14.87 -5.62 -4.81
N GLN A 128 13.92 -4.82 -4.35
CA GLN A 128 12.51 -5.07 -4.60
C GLN A 128 12.00 -4.21 -5.77
N PRO A 129 11.54 -4.81 -6.87
CA PRO A 129 10.96 -4.04 -7.96
C PRO A 129 9.65 -3.36 -7.53
N VAL A 130 9.40 -2.17 -8.04
CA VAL A 130 8.17 -1.39 -7.79
C VAL A 130 7.17 -1.52 -8.92
N ARG A 131 7.67 -1.73 -10.14
CA ARG A 131 6.90 -1.93 -11.36
C ARG A 131 7.63 -2.88 -12.29
N PHE A 132 6.93 -3.34 -13.30
CA PHE A 132 7.51 -3.99 -14.45
C PHE A 132 6.78 -3.56 -15.72
N TYR A 133 7.40 -3.81 -16.86
CA TYR A 133 6.73 -3.79 -18.16
C TYR A 133 7.28 -4.93 -19.02
N LEU A 134 6.53 -5.30 -20.05
CA LEU A 134 7.01 -6.22 -21.07
C LEU A 134 7.65 -5.42 -22.19
N ASN A 135 8.89 -5.77 -22.58
CA ASN A 135 9.53 -5.14 -23.72
C ASN A 135 8.89 -5.62 -25.04
N ARG A 136 9.37 -5.11 -26.19
CA ARG A 136 8.92 -5.53 -27.53
C ARG A 136 9.04 -7.05 -27.76
N TYR A 137 10.00 -7.69 -27.10
CA TYR A 137 10.26 -9.13 -27.14
C TYR A 137 9.52 -9.92 -26.06
N ARG A 138 8.60 -9.28 -25.32
CA ARG A 138 7.80 -9.86 -24.22
C ARG A 138 8.62 -10.33 -23.01
N ALA A 139 9.88 -9.93 -22.91
CA ALA A 139 10.67 -10.14 -21.70
C ALA A 139 10.27 -9.11 -20.63
N VAL A 140 10.27 -9.55 -19.38
CA VAL A 140 9.94 -8.72 -18.23
C VAL A 140 11.10 -7.79 -17.92
N VAL A 141 10.83 -6.48 -17.96
CA VAL A 141 11.74 -5.46 -17.49
C VAL A 141 11.27 -4.97 -16.13
N TRP A 142 12.07 -5.23 -15.12
CA TRP A 142 11.83 -4.79 -13.74
C TRP A 142 12.34 -3.36 -13.54
N LEU A 143 11.54 -2.57 -12.83
CA LEU A 143 11.85 -1.20 -12.44
C LEU A 143 11.98 -1.10 -10.93
N TYR A 144 13.05 -0.45 -10.46
CA TYR A 144 13.39 -0.28 -9.06
C TYR A 144 13.35 1.20 -8.70
N LEU A 145 12.94 1.54 -7.49
CA LEU A 145 12.91 2.93 -7.05
C LEU A 145 14.34 3.40 -6.76
N VAL A 146 14.77 4.51 -7.38
CA VAL A 146 16.14 5.03 -7.23
C VAL A 146 16.45 5.34 -5.77
N GLU A 147 15.51 5.92 -5.05
CA GLU A 147 15.61 6.18 -3.60
C GLU A 147 15.86 4.90 -2.80
N GLU A 148 15.20 3.79 -3.13
CA GLU A 148 15.42 2.50 -2.44
C GLU A 148 16.78 1.88 -2.80
N LEU A 149 17.28 2.11 -4.02
CA LEU A 149 18.62 1.70 -4.40
C LEU A 149 19.68 2.47 -3.61
N ALA A 150 19.53 3.80 -3.49
CA ALA A 150 20.43 4.64 -2.71
C ALA A 150 20.43 4.25 -1.23
N ASP A 151 19.25 4.09 -0.64
CA ASP A 151 19.11 3.60 0.73
C ASP A 151 19.77 2.22 0.93
N PHE A 152 19.60 1.30 -0.03
CA PHE A 152 20.21 -0.02 0.02
C PHE A 152 21.74 0.07 -0.01
N ALA A 153 22.28 0.92 -0.88
CA ALA A 153 23.72 1.14 -0.96
C ALA A 153 24.31 1.67 0.35
N ALA A 154 23.59 2.59 1.00
CA ALA A 154 23.99 3.17 2.27
C ALA A 154 23.96 2.14 3.42
N ARG A 155 23.00 1.20 3.40
CA ARG A 155 22.81 0.23 4.50
C ARG A 155 23.55 -1.08 4.33
N HIS A 156 23.81 -1.49 3.09
CA HIS A 156 24.44 -2.77 2.77
C HIS A 156 25.61 -2.62 1.78
N PRO A 157 26.60 -1.74 2.06
CA PRO A 157 27.75 -1.58 1.19
C PRO A 157 28.54 -2.88 0.99
N GLU A 158 28.50 -3.80 1.95
CA GLU A 158 29.13 -5.13 1.89
C GLU A 158 28.57 -6.00 0.77
N LEU A 159 27.29 -5.84 0.39
CA LEU A 159 26.67 -6.63 -0.67
C LEU A 159 26.99 -6.09 -2.08
N LEU A 160 27.42 -4.83 -2.16
CA LEU A 160 27.80 -4.20 -3.43
C LEU A 160 29.16 -4.68 -3.95
N ARG A 161 30.01 -5.24 -3.09
CA ARG A 161 31.38 -5.65 -3.43
C ARG A 161 31.68 -7.07 -2.91
N GLY A 162 32.83 -7.62 -3.31
CA GLY A 162 33.30 -8.92 -2.80
C GLY A 162 32.48 -10.12 -3.23
N HIS A 163 32.45 -11.15 -2.38
CA HIS A 163 31.72 -12.40 -2.62
C HIS A 163 30.29 -12.30 -2.11
N TYR A 164 29.36 -12.97 -2.79
CA TYR A 164 28.01 -13.13 -2.22
C TYR A 164 28.06 -14.00 -0.97
N PRO A 165 27.20 -13.71 0.03
CA PRO A 165 26.93 -14.65 1.12
C PRO A 165 26.59 -16.04 0.58
N ASP A 166 27.01 -17.10 1.28
CA ASP A 166 26.85 -18.47 0.77
C ASP A 166 25.38 -18.84 0.54
N THR A 167 24.47 -18.36 1.40
CA THR A 167 23.02 -18.52 1.23
C THR A 167 22.52 -17.91 -0.07
N MET A 168 22.98 -16.70 -0.41
CA MET A 168 22.66 -16.04 -1.66
C MET A 168 23.27 -16.77 -2.86
N ARG A 169 24.50 -17.26 -2.74
CA ARG A 169 25.17 -18.02 -3.81
C ARG A 169 24.43 -19.31 -4.11
N ALA A 170 24.02 -20.05 -3.08
CA ALA A 170 23.24 -21.28 -3.22
C ALA A 170 21.87 -21.02 -3.88
N ALA A 171 21.13 -20.00 -3.42
CA ALA A 171 19.86 -19.61 -4.03
C ALA A 171 20.00 -19.26 -5.52
N LEU A 172 21.01 -18.46 -5.87
CA LEU A 172 21.25 -18.10 -7.28
C LEU A 172 21.69 -19.28 -8.13
N ALA A 173 22.48 -20.21 -7.58
CA ALA A 173 22.89 -21.43 -8.27
C ALA A 173 21.71 -22.39 -8.51
N ALA A 174 20.73 -22.42 -7.59
CA ALA A 174 19.47 -23.15 -7.76
C ALA A 174 18.51 -22.48 -8.78
N GLY A 175 18.91 -21.35 -9.38
CA GLY A 175 18.09 -20.65 -10.37
C GLY A 175 16.99 -19.78 -9.76
N GLU A 176 16.96 -19.59 -8.45
CA GLU A 176 15.89 -18.86 -7.76
C GLU A 176 15.78 -17.42 -8.29
N ASP A 177 14.54 -16.95 -8.43
CA ASP A 177 14.23 -15.56 -8.77
C ASP A 177 13.07 -15.04 -7.92
N ARG A 178 13.41 -14.27 -6.89
CA ARG A 178 12.45 -13.69 -5.95
C ARG A 178 11.79 -12.42 -6.46
N ARG A 179 12.14 -11.91 -7.65
CA ARG A 179 11.58 -10.64 -8.16
C ARG A 179 10.05 -10.69 -8.32
N PRO A 180 9.44 -11.72 -8.93
CA PRO A 180 7.98 -11.83 -9.03
C PRO A 180 7.30 -11.87 -7.65
N ARG A 181 7.76 -12.77 -6.77
CA ARG A 181 7.27 -12.90 -5.39
C ARG A 181 7.34 -11.60 -4.59
N ASN A 182 8.49 -10.93 -4.61
CA ASN A 182 8.69 -9.68 -3.88
C ASN A 182 7.84 -8.54 -4.46
N TRP A 183 7.67 -8.50 -5.79
CA TRP A 183 6.75 -7.57 -6.43
C TRP A 183 5.30 -7.81 -5.98
N ARG A 184 4.83 -9.08 -6.00
CA ARG A 184 3.49 -9.47 -5.55
C ARG A 184 3.26 -9.10 -4.09
N SER A 185 4.22 -9.43 -3.22
CA SER A 185 4.19 -9.09 -1.80
C SER A 185 4.07 -7.57 -1.58
N ARG A 186 4.84 -6.77 -2.33
CA ARG A 186 4.72 -5.31 -2.29
C ARG A 186 3.34 -4.85 -2.72
N ARG A 187 2.85 -5.39 -3.84
CA ARG A 187 1.56 -5.02 -4.42
C ARG A 187 0.41 -5.37 -3.47
N LEU A 188 0.48 -6.54 -2.85
CA LEU A 188 -0.46 -7.00 -1.85
C LEU A 188 -0.54 -6.05 -0.65
N GLY A 189 0.60 -5.71 -0.04
CA GLY A 189 0.63 -4.74 1.07
C GLY A 189 0.04 -3.38 0.69
N GLN A 190 0.28 -2.90 -0.54
CA GLN A 190 -0.29 -1.64 -1.04
C GLN A 190 -1.80 -1.69 -1.27
N LEU A 191 -2.36 -2.84 -1.63
CA LEU A 191 -3.80 -3.02 -1.82
C LEU A 191 -4.50 -3.18 -0.47
N LEU A 192 -3.96 -4.00 0.43
CA LEU A 192 -4.51 -4.22 1.76
C LEU A 192 -4.51 -2.95 2.61
N ALA A 193 -3.50 -2.09 2.48
CA ALA A 193 -3.45 -0.81 3.19
C ALA A 193 -4.57 0.18 2.81
N ARG A 194 -5.37 -0.12 1.78
CA ARG A 194 -6.44 0.75 1.27
C ARG A 194 -7.84 0.25 1.60
N THR A 195 -7.96 -0.92 2.21
CA THR A 195 -9.27 -1.50 2.49
C THR A 195 -9.30 -2.12 3.89
N GLU A 196 -10.40 -1.84 4.58
CA GLU A 196 -10.75 -2.47 5.86
C GLU A 196 -11.90 -3.49 5.69
N ASP A 197 -12.43 -3.62 4.47
CA ASP A 197 -13.51 -4.57 4.16
C ASP A 197 -12.93 -5.98 3.98
N PRO A 198 -13.33 -6.97 4.81
CA PRO A 198 -12.82 -8.32 4.69
C PRO A 198 -13.16 -9.00 3.36
N TRP A 199 -14.25 -8.60 2.70
CA TRP A 199 -14.60 -9.11 1.36
C TRP A 199 -13.62 -8.61 0.29
N GLU A 200 -13.29 -7.31 0.30
CA GLU A 200 -12.24 -6.77 -0.56
C GLU A 200 -10.86 -7.37 -0.25
N GLN A 201 -10.53 -7.58 1.04
CA GLN A 201 -9.28 -8.25 1.43
C GLN A 201 -9.20 -9.68 0.90
N ALA A 202 -10.27 -10.46 1.05
CA ALA A 202 -10.36 -11.81 0.49
C ALA A 202 -10.23 -11.79 -1.05
N ALA A 203 -10.84 -10.81 -1.73
CA ALA A 203 -10.73 -10.65 -3.18
C ALA A 203 -9.31 -10.29 -3.65
N ILE A 204 -8.57 -9.51 -2.84
CA ILE A 204 -7.16 -9.23 -3.09
C ILE A 204 -6.33 -10.52 -3.01
N PHE A 205 -6.50 -11.34 -1.96
CA PHE A 205 -5.76 -12.61 -1.82
C PHE A 205 -6.11 -13.61 -2.93
N SER A 206 -7.40 -13.79 -3.24
CA SER A 206 -7.84 -14.71 -4.30
C SER A 206 -7.29 -14.33 -5.68
N SER A 207 -7.07 -13.04 -5.93
CA SER A 207 -6.51 -12.54 -7.20
C SER A 207 -5.08 -13.01 -7.48
N LEU A 208 -4.34 -13.46 -6.47
CA LEU A 208 -2.98 -13.99 -6.59
C LEU A 208 -2.94 -15.53 -6.72
N LEU A 209 -4.08 -16.21 -6.57
CA LEU A 209 -4.16 -17.66 -6.63
C LEU A 209 -4.64 -18.15 -7.99
N ALA A 210 -4.23 -19.37 -8.36
CA ALA A 210 -4.80 -20.06 -9.49
C ALA A 210 -6.28 -20.43 -9.20
N PRO A 211 -7.17 -20.46 -10.21
CA PRO A 211 -8.60 -20.70 -10.00
C PRO A 211 -8.91 -22.00 -9.26
N ASP A 212 -8.14 -23.07 -9.50
CA ASP A 212 -8.27 -24.36 -8.83
C ASP A 212 -7.96 -24.27 -7.32
N ARG A 213 -7.06 -23.37 -6.92
CA ARG A 213 -6.74 -23.12 -5.51
C ARG A 213 -7.81 -22.29 -4.83
N VAL A 214 -8.38 -21.30 -5.51
CA VAL A 214 -9.51 -20.52 -4.99
C VAL A 214 -10.72 -21.42 -4.75
N ALA A 215 -11.05 -22.29 -5.71
CA ALA A 215 -12.18 -23.21 -5.62
C ALA A 215 -12.06 -24.24 -4.47
N ARG A 216 -10.86 -24.49 -3.94
CA ARG A 216 -10.65 -25.35 -2.76
C ARG A 216 -10.88 -24.64 -1.42
N VAL A 217 -10.89 -23.31 -1.43
CA VAL A 217 -11.04 -22.47 -0.22
C VAL A 217 -12.43 -21.84 -0.17
N VAL A 218 -13.02 -21.57 -1.34
CA VAL A 218 -14.33 -20.93 -1.50
C VAL A 218 -15.36 -21.99 -1.89
N ASP A 219 -16.07 -22.52 -0.91
CA ASP A 219 -17.03 -23.61 -1.11
C ASP A 219 -18.36 -23.12 -1.71
N ALA A 220 -18.76 -21.89 -1.40
CA ALA A 220 -20.09 -21.38 -1.74
C ALA A 220 -20.07 -20.55 -3.05
N PRO A 221 -20.92 -20.86 -4.05
CA PRO A 221 -20.92 -20.18 -5.34
C PRO A 221 -21.11 -18.65 -5.25
N HIS A 222 -22.00 -18.19 -4.36
CA HIS A 222 -22.26 -16.77 -4.17
C HIS A 222 -21.03 -15.99 -3.64
N GLU A 223 -20.17 -16.65 -2.87
CA GLU A 223 -18.92 -16.06 -2.41
C GLU A 223 -17.92 -15.95 -3.56
N ALA A 224 -17.86 -16.97 -4.42
CA ALA A 224 -17.02 -16.93 -5.61
C ALA A 224 -17.44 -15.79 -6.55
N ASP A 225 -18.74 -15.61 -6.77
CA ASP A 225 -19.28 -14.50 -7.56
C ASP A 225 -18.95 -13.13 -6.94
N ARG A 226 -19.08 -13.01 -5.61
CA ARG A 226 -18.72 -11.78 -4.88
C ARG A 226 -17.24 -11.46 -4.97
N LEU A 227 -16.36 -12.46 -4.81
CA LEU A 227 -14.92 -12.29 -4.99
C LEU A 227 -14.56 -11.93 -6.44
N ALA A 228 -15.27 -12.49 -7.42
CA ALA A 228 -15.07 -12.15 -8.83
C ALA A 228 -15.47 -10.69 -9.11
N ALA A 229 -16.57 -10.21 -8.52
CA ALA A 229 -17.01 -8.82 -8.63
C ALA A 229 -16.05 -7.82 -7.95
N LEU A 230 -15.44 -8.22 -6.83
CA LEU A 230 -14.48 -7.41 -6.07
C LEU A 230 -13.02 -7.60 -6.52
N ARG A 231 -12.78 -8.32 -7.61
CA ARG A 231 -11.44 -8.74 -8.02
C ARG A 231 -10.49 -7.54 -8.16
N ALA A 232 -9.36 -7.61 -7.46
CA ALA A 232 -8.42 -6.49 -7.41
C ALA A 232 -7.58 -6.38 -8.70
N GLY A 233 -7.54 -5.19 -9.28
CA GLY A 233 -6.62 -4.86 -10.37
C GLY A 233 -5.16 -4.85 -9.89
N LEU A 234 -4.43 -5.95 -10.09
CA LEU A 234 -3.03 -6.08 -9.68
C LEU A 234 -2.09 -5.20 -10.53
N VAL A 235 -2.41 -5.01 -11.80
CA VAL A 235 -1.68 -4.12 -12.74
C VAL A 235 -2.56 -2.94 -13.15
N ALA A 236 -1.92 -1.82 -13.52
CA ALA A 236 -2.62 -0.60 -13.90
C ALA A 236 -3.33 -0.69 -15.27
N ALA A 237 -2.87 -1.57 -16.15
CA ALA A 237 -3.45 -1.78 -17.47
C ALA A 237 -3.25 -3.22 -17.93
N GLU A 238 -4.30 -3.80 -18.50
CA GLU A 238 -4.24 -5.13 -19.10
C GLU A 238 -3.45 -5.11 -20.41
N PRO A 239 -2.54 -6.08 -20.64
CA PRO A 239 -1.85 -6.19 -21.92
C PRO A 239 -2.82 -6.48 -23.07
N ARG A 240 -2.60 -5.84 -24.23
CA ARG A 240 -3.48 -6.00 -25.40
C ARG A 240 -3.35 -7.38 -26.08
N SER A 241 -2.14 -7.93 -26.15
CA SER A 241 -1.91 -9.20 -26.88
C SER A 241 -2.12 -10.43 -25.98
N PRO A 242 -2.66 -11.56 -26.50
CA PRO A 242 -2.86 -12.79 -25.71
C PRO A 242 -1.57 -13.30 -25.05
N ALA A 243 -0.46 -13.35 -25.79
CA ALA A 243 0.83 -13.77 -25.26
C ALA A 243 1.35 -12.85 -24.14
N ALA A 244 1.09 -11.54 -24.25
CA ALA A 244 1.45 -10.59 -23.20
C ALA A 244 0.56 -10.76 -21.95
N ARG A 245 -0.73 -11.06 -22.13
CA ARG A 245 -1.64 -11.38 -21.02
C ARG A 245 -1.17 -12.62 -20.28
N GLU A 246 -0.73 -13.66 -21.00
CA GLU A 246 -0.23 -14.88 -20.39
C GLU A 246 1.08 -14.67 -19.63
N ALA A 247 2.01 -13.90 -20.21
CA ALA A 247 3.25 -13.52 -19.54
C ALA A 247 2.98 -12.72 -18.26
N VAL A 248 2.03 -11.77 -18.29
CA VAL A 248 1.61 -11.04 -17.08
C VAL A 248 0.92 -11.98 -16.09
N ARG A 249 0.00 -12.82 -16.52
CA ARG A 249 -0.73 -13.78 -15.65
C ARG A 249 0.25 -14.65 -14.86
N THR A 250 1.29 -15.16 -15.50
CA THR A 250 2.34 -15.97 -14.86
C THR A 250 3.08 -15.20 -13.76
N LEU A 251 3.26 -13.88 -13.93
CA LEU A 251 3.87 -13.03 -12.89
C LEU A 251 2.91 -12.69 -11.76
N LEU A 252 1.61 -12.61 -12.05
CA LEU A 252 0.59 -12.21 -11.08
C LEU A 252 0.17 -13.36 -10.15
N VAL A 253 0.14 -14.58 -10.67
CA VAL A 253 -0.22 -15.77 -9.90
C VAL A 253 0.98 -16.27 -9.11
N ALA A 254 0.77 -16.61 -7.84
CA ALA A 254 1.79 -17.21 -6.99
C ALA A 254 2.10 -18.64 -7.43
N ASP A 255 3.38 -18.97 -7.48
CA ASP A 255 3.96 -20.23 -7.94
C ASP A 255 4.86 -20.91 -6.90
N ASP A 256 5.34 -20.15 -5.92
CA ASP A 256 6.12 -20.63 -4.78
C ASP A 256 5.21 -21.28 -3.73
N PRO A 257 5.47 -22.54 -3.29
CA PRO A 257 4.61 -23.24 -2.34
C PRO A 257 4.39 -22.48 -1.02
N ASP A 258 5.45 -21.89 -0.46
CA ASP A 258 5.34 -21.13 0.79
C ASP A 258 4.52 -19.85 0.60
N GLU A 259 4.64 -19.19 -0.55
CA GLU A 259 3.80 -18.04 -0.92
C GLU A 259 2.34 -18.46 -1.06
N ILE A 260 2.06 -19.57 -1.76
CA ILE A 260 0.71 -20.09 -1.97
C ILE A 260 0.05 -20.43 -0.64
N ASP A 261 0.72 -21.18 0.23
CA ASP A 261 0.16 -21.61 1.52
C ASP A 261 -0.16 -20.42 2.41
N TRP A 262 0.73 -19.41 2.43
CA TRP A 262 0.47 -18.17 3.16
C TRP A 262 -0.72 -17.40 2.57
N ILE A 263 -0.86 -17.29 1.24
CA ILE A 263 -1.99 -16.61 0.60
C ILE A 263 -3.30 -17.36 0.90
N VAL A 264 -3.30 -18.69 0.80
CA VAL A 264 -4.46 -19.55 1.10
C VAL A 264 -4.92 -19.37 2.55
N LEU A 265 -3.98 -19.38 3.50
CA LEU A 265 -4.29 -19.15 4.91
C LEU A 265 -4.95 -17.78 5.12
N ASN A 266 -4.40 -16.72 4.54
CA ASN A 266 -4.95 -15.37 4.70
C ASN A 266 -6.29 -15.20 3.99
N LEU A 267 -6.49 -15.84 2.83
CA LEU A 267 -7.79 -15.90 2.16
C LEU A 267 -8.86 -16.52 3.08
N ALA A 268 -8.56 -17.67 3.69
CA ALA A 268 -9.48 -18.32 4.62
C ALA A 268 -9.81 -17.45 5.84
N ILE A 269 -8.80 -16.77 6.40
CA ILE A 269 -9.00 -15.83 7.52
C ILE A 269 -9.92 -14.67 7.10
N SER A 270 -9.64 -14.02 5.97
CA SER A 270 -10.46 -12.89 5.48
C SER A 270 -11.90 -13.31 5.16
N LEU A 271 -12.11 -14.50 4.58
CA LEU A 271 -13.46 -15.03 4.33
C LEU A 271 -14.22 -15.29 5.64
N ASN A 272 -13.55 -15.87 6.64
CA ASN A 272 -14.18 -16.10 7.94
C ASN A 272 -14.59 -14.78 8.63
N GLU A 273 -13.74 -13.76 8.55
CA GLU A 273 -14.08 -12.42 9.05
C GLU A 273 -15.23 -11.79 8.26
N ALA A 274 -15.26 -11.95 6.94
CA ALA A 274 -16.31 -11.45 6.07
C ALA A 274 -17.69 -12.06 6.40
N ARG A 275 -17.74 -13.40 6.51
CA ARG A 275 -18.93 -14.16 6.91
C ARG A 275 -19.46 -13.74 8.28
N SER A 276 -18.54 -13.49 9.23
CA SER A 276 -18.89 -13.06 10.59
C SER A 276 -19.54 -11.68 10.60
N LYS A 277 -19.07 -10.74 9.77
CA LYS A 277 -19.66 -9.40 9.64
C LYS A 277 -21.04 -9.42 8.97
N ASP A 278 -21.22 -10.23 7.93
CA ASP A 278 -22.51 -10.35 7.24
C ASP A 278 -23.58 -10.95 8.17
N THR A 279 -23.22 -11.96 8.97
CA THR A 279 -24.16 -12.61 9.92
C THR A 279 -24.56 -11.68 11.07
N GLY A 280 -23.68 -10.75 11.47
CA GLY A 280 -23.96 -9.76 12.53
C GLY A 280 -24.87 -8.60 12.11
N SER A 281 -25.22 -8.47 10.83
CA SER A 281 -26.05 -7.38 10.28
C SER A 281 -27.53 -7.77 10.11
N ALA A 282 -27.94 -8.98 10.51
CA ALA A 282 -29.35 -9.36 10.53
C ALA A 282 -30.10 -8.57 11.63
N PRO A 283 -31.33 -8.06 11.39
CA PRO A 283 -32.09 -7.36 12.41
C PRO A 283 -32.33 -8.30 13.59
N GLN A 284 -31.77 -7.94 14.74
CA GLN A 284 -32.03 -8.63 15.99
C GLN A 284 -33.55 -8.63 16.23
N ARG A 285 -34.15 -9.82 16.22
CA ARG A 285 -35.43 -10.03 16.92
C ARG A 285 -35.25 -9.50 18.35
N PRO A 286 -36.22 -8.76 18.92
CA PRO A 286 -36.04 -8.12 20.21
C PRO A 286 -35.87 -9.21 21.28
N ALA A 287 -34.64 -9.35 21.77
CA ALA A 287 -34.33 -10.15 22.94
C ALA A 287 -33.85 -9.20 24.03
N CYS A 288 -34.50 -9.34 25.18
CA CYS A 288 -34.48 -8.53 26.38
C CYS A 288 -33.11 -7.98 26.78
N GLU A 289 -33.15 -6.75 27.30
CA GLU A 289 -32.05 -5.98 27.85
C GLU A 289 -31.32 -6.71 28.99
N GLY A 290 -29.99 -6.77 28.90
CA GLY A 290 -29.09 -7.10 30.00
C GLY A 290 -27.84 -6.21 29.91
N PRO A 291 -27.33 -5.66 31.03
CA PRO A 291 -26.31 -4.62 30.98
C PRO A 291 -24.89 -5.19 31.01
N THR A 292 -23.99 -4.39 30.41
CA THR A 292 -22.53 -4.30 30.55
C THR A 292 -21.61 -4.98 29.52
N ALA A 293 -20.75 -4.11 28.97
CA ALA A 293 -19.38 -4.30 28.51
C ALA A 293 -19.12 -5.40 27.45
N ARG A 294 -18.47 -5.13 26.31
CA ARG A 294 -17.17 -4.46 26.18
C ARG A 294 -16.91 -4.30 24.68
N ARG A 295 -16.39 -3.16 24.24
CA ARG A 295 -15.93 -2.90 22.86
C ARG A 295 -14.87 -3.92 22.42
N PRO A 296 -14.98 -4.49 21.21
CA PRO A 296 -13.83 -4.79 20.36
C PRO A 296 -13.99 -4.08 19.00
N ALA A 297 -13.00 -3.80 18.18
CA ALA A 297 -11.56 -3.70 18.33
C ALA A 297 -11.12 -2.91 17.09
N ARG A 298 -10.43 -1.78 17.27
CA ARG A 298 -9.89 -0.98 16.16
C ARG A 298 -8.52 -1.53 15.71
N HIS A 299 -8.37 -2.80 15.31
CA HIS A 299 -7.01 -3.35 15.07
C HIS A 299 -6.83 -4.42 13.97
N THR A 300 -7.77 -4.64 13.04
CA THR A 300 -7.64 -5.77 12.09
C THR A 300 -6.63 -5.51 10.96
N GLY A 301 -6.61 -4.31 10.36
CA GLY A 301 -5.67 -3.98 9.27
C GLY A 301 -4.19 -4.04 9.68
N LEU A 302 -3.87 -3.68 10.93
CA LEU A 302 -2.49 -3.77 11.46
C LEU A 302 -2.03 -5.21 11.71
N ARG A 303 -2.94 -6.18 11.89
CA ARG A 303 -2.60 -7.59 12.13
C ARG A 303 -2.17 -8.30 10.86
N LEU A 304 -2.80 -7.99 9.72
CA LEU A 304 -2.44 -8.51 8.40
C LEU A 304 -1.16 -7.85 7.84
N LEU A 305 -0.94 -6.55 8.12
CA LEU A 305 0.32 -5.87 7.80
C LEU A 305 1.51 -6.43 8.61
N ARG A 306 1.32 -6.80 9.89
CA ARG A 306 2.32 -7.58 10.65
C ARG A 306 2.44 -9.03 10.18
N GLY A 307 1.42 -9.57 9.50
CA GLY A 307 1.44 -10.89 8.87
C GLY A 307 2.32 -10.94 7.62
N LEU A 308 2.41 -9.84 6.86
CA LEU A 308 3.40 -9.68 5.78
C LEU A 308 4.83 -9.77 6.31
N GLU A 309 5.09 -9.31 7.53
CA GLU A 309 6.38 -9.50 8.22
C GLU A 309 6.69 -10.95 8.60
N ARG A 310 5.67 -11.82 8.58
CA ARG A 310 5.73 -13.26 8.89
C ARG A 310 5.58 -14.15 7.65
N MET A 311 5.53 -13.60 6.44
CA MET A 311 5.60 -14.41 5.23
C MET A 311 6.91 -15.24 5.25
N PRO A 312 6.85 -16.56 5.04
CA PRO A 312 8.06 -17.37 4.98
C PRO A 312 9.00 -16.78 3.93
N SER A 313 10.24 -16.48 4.32
CA SER A 313 11.27 -15.87 3.47
C SER A 313 11.01 -14.45 2.93
N TRP A 314 9.97 -13.74 3.42
CA TRP A 314 9.84 -12.30 3.20
C TRP A 314 11.00 -11.59 3.88
N ARG A 315 11.88 -11.02 3.05
CA ARG A 315 13.04 -10.23 3.48
C ARG A 315 12.91 -8.86 2.82
N PRO A 316 12.26 -7.87 3.43
CA PRO A 316 12.64 -6.53 3.09
C PRO A 316 14.11 -6.43 3.50
N TRP A 317 14.93 -5.83 2.68
CA TRP A 317 16.26 -5.39 3.09
C TRP A 317 16.20 -4.49 4.35
N ARG A 318 15.02 -3.91 4.68
CA ARG A 318 14.74 -3.25 5.97
C ARG A 318 14.69 -4.18 7.20
N ALA A 319 14.56 -5.49 7.03
CA ALA A 319 14.49 -6.50 8.11
C ALA A 319 15.72 -7.42 8.18
N LEU A 320 16.81 -7.10 7.48
CA LEU A 320 18.07 -7.82 7.71
C LEU A 320 18.59 -7.48 9.11
N PRO A 321 18.84 -8.47 10.00
CA PRO A 321 19.38 -8.20 11.31
C PRO A 321 20.74 -7.51 11.20
N ARG A 322 20.94 -6.43 11.96
CA ARG A 322 22.16 -5.60 12.04
C ARG A 322 23.44 -6.36 12.45
N ARG A 323 23.38 -7.68 12.65
CA ARG A 323 24.44 -8.47 13.29
C ARG A 323 25.09 -9.44 12.32
N TRP A 324 25.77 -8.88 11.32
CA TRP A 324 26.78 -9.61 10.52
C TRP A 324 28.12 -8.91 10.66
N SER A 325 28.53 -8.71 11.92
CA SER A 325 29.86 -8.25 12.27
C SER A 325 30.32 -9.02 13.51
N ARG A 326 30.94 -10.18 13.27
CA ARG A 326 32.10 -10.67 14.03
C ARG A 326 32.71 -11.83 13.26
N GLY A 327 33.93 -11.57 12.79
CA GLY A 327 34.72 -12.50 12.00
C GLY A 327 35.04 -13.77 12.76
N SER A 328 35.13 -14.86 11.99
CA SER A 328 35.81 -16.08 12.37
C SER A 328 37.27 -15.74 12.69
N ARG A 329 37.62 -15.64 13.97
CA ARG A 329 39.01 -15.80 14.40
C ARG A 329 39.43 -17.22 14.00
N LYS A 330 40.43 -17.34 13.14
CA LYS A 330 41.16 -18.59 12.93
C LYS A 330 41.66 -19.10 14.29
N PRO A 331 41.54 -20.39 14.61
CA PRO A 331 42.29 -20.95 15.74
C PRO A 331 43.78 -20.92 15.38
N GLN A 332 44.57 -20.28 16.25
CA GLN A 332 46.03 -20.43 16.22
C GLN A 332 46.35 -21.87 16.59
N ALA A 333 47.13 -22.53 15.74
CA ALA A 333 47.76 -23.80 16.06
C ALA A 333 48.71 -23.58 17.24
N HIS A 334 48.50 -24.33 18.32
CA HIS A 334 49.51 -24.57 19.32
C HIS A 334 50.40 -25.70 18.81
N GLU A 335 51.62 -25.36 18.39
CA GLU A 335 52.78 -26.25 18.50
C GLU A 335 53.09 -26.43 19.99
N ALA A 336 53.21 -27.69 20.42
CA ALA A 336 53.87 -28.04 21.66
C ALA A 336 54.76 -29.25 21.37
N HIS A 337 56.02 -29.08 21.76
CA HIS A 337 57.07 -30.09 21.88
C HIS A 337 56.68 -31.27 22.76
#